data_AF-A0A534H011-F1
#
_entry.id   AF-A0A534H011-F1
#
_cell.length_a   1.000
_cell.length_b   1.000
_cell.length_c   1.000
_cell.angle_alpha   90.00
_cell.angle_beta   90.00
_cell.angle_gamma   90.00
#
_symmetry.space_group_name_H-M   'P 1'
#
loop_
_entity.id
_entity.type
_entity.pdbx_description
1 polymer ?
#
loop_
_entity_poly.entity_id
_entity_poly.type
_entity_poly.pdbx_seq_one_letter_code
_entity_poly.pdbx_strand_id
1 'polypeptide(L)'
;MNADARGWRMALVPDALVNPPHRLRTALPDVLRVLESSHYGVLQLPPPGGHSLLLAVIADQVAEYAHHGYAVVAIGVRGEPRDGLHWRRLAPLLRHRGVALPPRHLLRPDIDEAAQRQRLAAFLADYDLPAEEQRRWRV
;
A
#
# COMPACT_ATOMS: atom_id res chain seq x y z
N MET A 1 -23.06 -12.47 8.96
CA MET A 1 -21.59 -12.44 8.84
C MET A 1 -21.28 -11.40 7.77
N ASN A 2 -20.77 -10.24 8.18
CA ASN A 2 -20.46 -9.15 7.26
C ASN A 2 -19.16 -9.56 6.56
N ALA A 3 -19.28 -10.19 5.38
CA ALA A 3 -18.14 -10.56 4.56
C ALA A 3 -17.32 -9.29 4.35
N ASP A 4 -16.07 -9.31 4.79
CA ASP A 4 -15.15 -8.19 4.68
C ASP A 4 -15.11 -7.75 3.22
N ALA A 5 -15.80 -6.64 2.90
CA ALA A 5 -15.98 -6.16 1.53
C ALA A 5 -14.69 -5.56 0.95
N ARG A 6 -13.58 -5.64 1.70
CA ARG A 6 -12.24 -5.46 1.18
C ARG A 6 -12.04 -6.53 0.11
N GLY A 7 -12.07 -6.09 -1.14
CA GLY A 7 -11.53 -6.89 -2.23
C GLY A 7 -10.13 -7.32 -1.82
N TRP A 8 -9.74 -8.55 -2.14
CA TRP A 8 -8.49 -9.22 -1.80
C TRP A 8 -7.23 -8.42 -2.18
N ARG A 9 -7.02 -7.27 -1.53
CA ARG A 9 -6.16 -6.17 -1.95
C ARG A 9 -5.74 -5.37 -0.73
N MET A 10 -4.44 -5.15 -0.58
CA MET A 10 -3.85 -4.42 0.53
C MET A 10 -2.84 -3.39 0.01
N ALA A 11 -2.89 -2.19 0.55
CA ALA A 11 -1.93 -1.14 0.25
C ALA A 11 -1.04 -0.85 1.48
N LEU A 12 0.27 -0.93 1.29
CA LEU A 12 1.25 -0.43 2.22
C LEU A 12 1.33 1.08 2.08
N VAL A 13 1.07 1.81 3.18
CA VAL A 13 0.97 3.27 3.17
C VAL A 13 1.87 3.86 4.26
N PRO A 14 2.76 4.82 3.95
CA PRO A 14 3.58 5.49 4.94
C PRO A 14 2.73 6.31 5.92
N ASP A 15 3.25 6.44 7.14
CA ASP A 15 2.66 7.31 8.17
C ASP A 15 2.35 8.72 7.65
N ALA A 16 3.21 9.31 6.80
CA ALA A 16 3.03 10.64 6.23
C ALA A 16 1.80 10.80 5.31
N LEU A 17 1.14 9.70 4.90
CA LEU A 17 -0.13 9.74 4.16
C LEU A 17 -1.35 9.50 5.07
N VAL A 18 -1.16 8.87 6.22
CA VAL A 18 -2.21 8.66 7.23
C VAL A 18 -2.28 9.87 8.18
N ASN A 19 -1.12 10.34 8.60
CA ASN A 19 -0.88 11.47 9.49
C ASN A 19 -0.07 12.54 8.76
N PRO A 20 -0.63 13.21 7.73
CA PRO A 20 0.16 14.09 6.88
C PRO A 20 0.65 15.34 7.62
N PRO A 21 1.96 15.67 7.51
CA PRO A 21 2.46 16.97 7.92
C PRO A 21 1.79 18.07 7.09
N HIS A 22 1.71 19.29 7.63
CA HIS A 22 1.01 20.41 6.99
C HIS A 22 1.34 20.59 5.50
N ARG A 23 2.62 20.44 5.13
CA ARG A 23 3.10 20.56 3.74
C ARG A 23 2.47 19.56 2.76
N LEU A 24 2.17 18.33 3.21
CA LEU A 24 1.64 17.28 2.36
C LEU A 24 0.10 17.30 2.33
N ARG A 25 -0.52 17.76 3.42
CA ARG A 25 -1.98 17.81 3.56
C ARG A 25 -2.68 18.58 2.45
N THR A 26 -2.05 19.65 1.94
CA THR A 26 -2.59 20.48 0.86
C THR A 26 -2.01 20.17 -0.51
N ALA A 27 -0.98 19.33 -0.59
CA ALA A 27 -0.23 19.06 -1.82
C ALA A 27 -0.51 17.68 -2.42
N LEU A 28 -1.20 16.81 -1.67
CA LEU A 28 -1.51 15.44 -2.09
C LEU A 28 -3.02 15.19 -2.02
N PRO A 29 -3.55 14.34 -2.91
CA PRO A 29 -4.94 13.92 -2.82
C PRO A 29 -5.21 13.12 -1.53
N ASP A 30 -6.48 12.99 -1.16
CA ASP A 30 -6.92 12.06 -0.11
C ASP A 30 -6.73 10.60 -0.58
N VAL A 31 -5.53 10.07 -0.34
CA VAL A 31 -5.13 8.72 -0.74
C VAL A 31 -5.99 7.65 -0.08
N LEU A 32 -6.39 7.86 1.18
CA LEU A 32 -7.17 6.88 1.92
C LEU A 32 -8.56 6.72 1.30
N ARG A 33 -9.19 7.83 0.91
CA ARG A 33 -10.45 7.80 0.18
C ARG A 33 -10.33 7.13 -1.19
N VAL A 34 -9.22 7.34 -1.91
CA VAL A 34 -8.99 6.66 -3.19
C VAL A 34 -8.86 5.15 -2.99
N LEU A 35 -8.05 4.71 -2.02
CA LEU A 35 -7.88 3.30 -1.69
C LEU A 35 -9.19 2.63 -1.28
N GLU A 36 -9.99 3.28 -0.44
CA GLU A 36 -11.32 2.82 -0.03
C GLU A 36 -12.24 2.66 -1.25
N SER A 37 -12.29 3.66 -2.14
CA SER A 37 -13.09 3.60 -3.37
C SER A 37 -12.64 2.53 -4.36
N SER A 38 -11.38 2.09 -4.25
CA SER A 38 -10.80 1.00 -5.03
C SER A 38 -10.82 -0.35 -4.29
N HIS A 39 -11.53 -0.43 -3.16
CA HIS A 39 -11.67 -1.62 -2.32
C HIS A 39 -10.35 -2.19 -1.75
N TYR A 40 -9.33 -1.34 -1.57
CA TYR A 40 -8.08 -1.74 -0.91
C TYR A 40 -8.18 -1.59 0.60
N GLY A 41 -7.74 -2.61 1.34
CA GLY A 41 -7.37 -2.46 2.74
C GLY A 41 -6.05 -1.68 2.89
N VAL A 42 -5.84 -1.06 4.04
CA VAL A 42 -4.64 -0.26 4.33
C VAL A 42 -3.81 -0.94 5.41
N LEU A 43 -2.51 -1.05 5.16
CA LEU A 43 -1.52 -1.42 6.16
C LEU A 43 -0.52 -0.27 6.32
N GLN A 44 -0.61 0.43 7.44
CA GLN A 44 0.23 1.58 7.74
C GLN A 44 1.65 1.15 8.11
N LEU A 45 2.63 1.77 7.47
CA LEU A 45 4.04 1.67 7.83
C LEU A 45 4.37 2.66 8.96
N PRO A 46 5.31 2.32 9.85
CA PRO A 46 5.68 3.21 10.93
C PRO A 46 6.28 4.52 10.41
N PRO A 47 6.28 5.58 11.24
CA PRO A 47 7.02 6.79 10.92
C PRO A 47 8.53 6.52 10.77
N PRO A 48 9.29 7.46 10.17
CA PRO A 48 10.75 7.38 10.12
C PRO A 48 11.34 7.15 11.52
N GLY A 49 12.24 6.17 11.67
CA GLY A 49 12.82 5.84 12.98
C GLY A 49 13.31 4.40 13.10
N GLY A 50 13.64 3.98 14.31
CA GLY A 50 14.16 2.64 14.63
C GLY A 50 13.06 1.60 14.91
N HIS A 51 12.24 1.26 13.92
CA HIS A 51 11.05 0.40 14.10
C HIS A 51 11.26 -1.07 13.64
N SER A 52 12.42 -1.67 13.91
CA SER A 52 12.80 -2.98 13.34
C SER A 52 11.82 -4.11 13.67
N LEU A 53 11.33 -4.19 14.92
CA LEU A 53 10.37 -5.23 15.34
C LEU A 53 9.02 -5.06 14.66
N LEU A 54 8.51 -3.83 14.60
CA LEU A 54 7.24 -3.55 13.93
C LEU A 54 7.31 -3.82 12.41
N LEU A 55 8.45 -3.52 11.77
CA LEU A 55 8.67 -3.88 10.36
C LEU A 55 8.71 -5.39 10.14
N ALA A 56 9.17 -6.18 11.11
CA ALA A 56 9.10 -7.65 11.04
C ALA A 56 7.65 -8.14 11.11
N VAL A 57 6.85 -7.61 12.04
CA VAL A 57 5.41 -7.94 12.15
C VAL A 57 4.65 -7.55 10.87
N ILE A 58 4.92 -6.38 10.32
CA ILE A 58 4.35 -5.94 9.03
C ILE A 58 4.77 -6.89 7.91
N ALA A 59 6.03 -7.34 7.89
CA ALA A 59 6.49 -8.29 6.88
C ALA A 59 5.80 -9.66 7.00
N ASP A 60 5.52 -10.13 8.24
CA ASP A 60 4.72 -11.34 8.47
C ASP A 60 3.31 -11.17 7.91
N GLN A 61 2.65 -10.05 8.21
CA GLN A 61 1.30 -9.78 7.73
C GLN A 61 1.24 -9.65 6.20
N VAL A 62 2.23 -8.99 5.57
CA VAL A 62 2.33 -8.92 4.10
C VAL A 62 2.54 -10.31 3.49
N ALA A 63 3.35 -11.15 4.12
CA ALA A 63 3.56 -12.52 3.66
C ALA A 63 2.29 -13.35 3.78
N GLU A 64 1.56 -13.21 4.88
CA GLU A 64 0.26 -13.84 5.04
C GLU A 64 -0.69 -13.42 3.91
N TYR A 65 -0.84 -12.12 3.65
CA TYR A 65 -1.68 -11.65 2.54
C TYR A 65 -1.23 -12.20 1.19
N ALA A 66 0.07 -12.14 0.88
CA ALA A 66 0.60 -12.64 -0.38
C ALA A 66 0.37 -14.15 -0.55
N HIS A 67 0.57 -14.95 0.50
CA HIS A 67 0.33 -16.40 0.46
C HIS A 67 -1.15 -16.77 0.32
N HIS A 68 -2.05 -15.92 0.81
CA HIS A 68 -3.50 -16.06 0.60
C HIS A 68 -3.98 -15.43 -0.72
N GLY A 69 -3.06 -15.01 -1.60
CA GLY A 69 -3.39 -14.48 -2.93
C GLY A 69 -3.95 -13.06 -2.91
N TYR A 70 -3.70 -12.25 -1.88
CA TYR A 70 -4.08 -10.84 -1.92
C TYR A 70 -3.13 -10.06 -2.84
N ALA A 71 -3.69 -9.12 -3.60
CA ALA A 71 -2.88 -8.13 -4.31
C ALA A 71 -2.30 -7.14 -3.28
N VAL A 72 -1.00 -7.20 -3.03
CA VAL A 72 -0.33 -6.23 -2.16
C VAL A 72 0.39 -5.20 -3.00
N VAL A 73 0.09 -3.91 -2.79
CA VAL A 73 0.75 -2.77 -3.44
C VAL A 73 1.37 -1.85 -2.40
N ALA A 74 2.24 -0.93 -2.81
CA ALA A 74 2.82 0.07 -1.94
C ALA A 74 2.68 1.49 -2.50
N ILE A 75 2.25 2.43 -1.67
CA ILE A 75 2.07 3.84 -2.06
C ILE A 75 3.10 4.67 -1.32
N GLY A 76 4.06 5.26 -2.01
CA GLY A 76 5.07 6.15 -1.42
C GLY A 76 4.85 7.61 -1.78
N VAL A 77 5.60 8.49 -1.12
CA VAL A 77 5.59 9.94 -1.41
C VAL A 77 6.99 10.39 -1.83
N ARG A 78 7.11 10.89 -3.06
CA ARG A 78 8.37 11.45 -3.55
C ARG A 78 8.74 12.69 -2.72
N GLY A 79 9.98 12.72 -2.24
CA GLY A 79 10.50 13.79 -1.39
C GLY A 79 10.46 13.46 0.11
N GLU A 80 9.70 12.43 0.52
CA GLU A 80 9.86 11.86 1.86
C GLU A 80 11.12 10.99 1.93
N PRO A 81 11.79 10.90 3.10
CA PRO A 81 12.94 10.03 3.28
C PRO A 81 12.62 8.58 2.87
N ARG A 82 13.30 8.09 1.82
CA ARG A 82 13.08 6.75 1.24
C ARG A 82 11.61 6.50 0.86
N ASP A 83 10.95 7.54 0.38
CA ASP A 83 9.54 7.57 -0.03
C ASP A 83 8.53 7.20 1.08
N GLY A 84 8.99 7.11 2.34
CA GLY A 84 8.22 6.62 3.49
C GLY A 84 8.07 5.09 3.57
N LEU A 85 8.62 4.33 2.62
CA LEU A 85 8.34 2.89 2.46
C LEU A 85 9.28 1.95 3.21
N HIS A 86 10.32 2.47 3.86
CA HIS A 86 11.31 1.69 4.64
C HIS A 86 11.97 0.52 3.89
N TRP A 87 12.03 0.56 2.54
CA TRP A 87 12.45 -0.60 1.74
C TRP A 87 13.80 -1.21 2.09
N ARG A 88 14.77 -0.40 2.53
CA ARG A 88 16.07 -0.91 2.96
C ARG A 88 15.96 -1.96 4.07
N ARG A 89 14.96 -1.83 4.95
CA ARG A 89 14.70 -2.75 6.07
C ARG A 89 13.59 -3.74 5.77
N LEU A 90 12.53 -3.32 5.07
CA LEU A 90 11.39 -4.16 4.77
C LEU A 90 11.67 -5.18 3.65
N ALA A 91 12.45 -4.82 2.62
CA ALA A 91 12.72 -5.71 1.49
C ALA A 91 13.42 -7.02 1.88
N PRO A 92 14.47 -7.01 2.73
CA PRO A 92 15.08 -8.26 3.20
C PRO A 92 14.11 -9.15 3.99
N LEU A 93 13.23 -8.55 4.80
CA LEU A 93 12.24 -9.26 5.60
C LEU A 93 11.19 -9.97 4.74
N LEU A 94 10.73 -9.31 3.67
CA LEU A 94 9.81 -9.88 2.70
C LEU A 94 10.46 -11.02 1.91
N ARG A 95 11.69 -10.81 1.43
CA ARG A 95 12.43 -11.85 0.69
C ARG A 95 12.70 -13.09 1.54
N HIS A 96 13.03 -12.92 2.82
CA HIS A 96 13.19 -14.04 3.76
C HIS A 96 11.92 -14.88 3.91
N ARG A 97 10.75 -14.27 3.67
CA ARG A 97 9.44 -14.93 3.72
C ARG A 97 8.97 -15.44 2.35
N GLY A 98 9.83 -15.40 1.33
CA GLY A 98 9.47 -15.83 -0.02
C GLY A 98 8.57 -14.86 -0.79
N VAL A 99 8.42 -13.63 -0.31
CA VAL A 99 7.50 -12.63 -0.89
C VAL A 99 8.26 -11.67 -1.79
N ALA A 100 7.78 -11.53 -3.03
CA ALA A 100 8.27 -10.50 -3.94
C ALA A 100 7.96 -9.10 -3.41
N LEU A 101 8.77 -8.10 -3.81
CA LEU A 101 8.48 -6.73 -3.43
C LEU A 101 7.16 -6.27 -4.07
N PRO A 102 6.22 -5.70 -3.29
CA PRO A 102 5.01 -5.14 -3.83
C PRO A 102 5.29 -4.10 -4.92
N PRO A 103 4.53 -4.09 -6.02
CA PRO A 103 4.54 -2.99 -6.96
C PRO A 103 4.29 -1.67 -6.24
N ARG A 104 4.98 -0.61 -6.68
CA ARG A 104 4.92 0.69 -6.00
C ARG A 104 4.39 1.79 -6.91
N HIS A 105 3.60 2.67 -6.31
CA HIS A 105 3.23 3.96 -6.87
C HIS A 105 3.84 5.07 -6.03
N LEU A 106 4.40 6.11 -6.67
CA LEU A 106 4.96 7.26 -5.98
C LEU A 106 4.14 8.51 -6.28
N LEU A 107 3.53 9.04 -5.22
CA LEU A 107 2.87 10.33 -5.26
C LEU A 107 3.90 11.44 -5.33
N ARG A 108 3.56 12.47 -6.09
CA ARG A 108 4.36 13.62 -6.43
C ARG A 108 3.65 14.91 -6.00
N PRO A 109 4.16 15.63 -4.98
CA PRO A 109 3.56 16.89 -4.52
C PRO A 109 3.55 18.01 -5.56
N ASP A 110 4.35 17.88 -6.63
CA ASP A 110 4.49 18.87 -7.70
C ASP A 110 3.50 18.67 -8.86
N ILE A 111 2.66 17.64 -8.81
CA ILE A 111 1.65 17.36 -9.84
C ILE A 111 0.27 17.77 -9.32
N ASP A 112 -0.55 18.30 -10.22
CA ASP A 112 -1.97 18.58 -9.97
C ASP A 112 -2.70 17.40 -9.29
N GLU A 113 -3.57 17.73 -8.33
CA GLU A 113 -4.26 16.75 -7.48
C GLU A 113 -5.13 15.79 -8.31
N ALA A 114 -5.88 16.30 -9.28
CA ALA A 114 -6.77 15.48 -10.10
C ALA A 114 -5.97 14.52 -10.98
N ALA A 115 -4.89 15.01 -11.59
CA ALA A 115 -3.98 14.17 -12.36
C ALA A 115 -3.32 13.08 -11.50
N GLN A 116 -2.91 13.41 -10.28
CA GLN A 116 -2.36 12.44 -9.31
C GLN A 116 -3.38 11.38 -8.90
N ARG A 117 -4.62 11.81 -8.59
CA ARG A 117 -5.70 10.90 -8.26
C ARG A 117 -6.00 9.93 -9.40
N GLN A 118 -6.06 10.43 -10.64
CA GLN A 118 -6.29 9.59 -11.82
C GLN A 118 -5.18 8.56 -12.02
N ARG A 119 -3.91 8.97 -11.86
CA ARG A 119 -2.76 8.07 -11.97
C ARG A 119 -2.74 7.00 -10.88
N LEU A 120 -3.08 7.37 -9.64
CA LEU A 120 -3.20 6.42 -8.54
C LEU A 120 -4.33 5.41 -8.82
N ALA A 121 -5.51 5.88 -9.23
CA ALA A 121 -6.62 5.00 -9.55
C ALA A 121 -6.31 4.04 -10.70
N ALA A 122 -5.65 4.52 -11.76
CA ALA A 122 -5.20 3.69 -12.87
C ALA A 122 -4.21 2.60 -12.40
N PHE A 123 -3.21 2.98 -11.60
CA PHE A 123 -2.28 2.02 -11.00
C PHE A 123 -3.00 0.96 -10.15
N LEU A 124 -3.97 1.35 -9.32
CA LEU A 124 -4.70 0.42 -8.46
C LEU A 124 -5.58 -0.57 -9.25
N ALA A 125 -6.09 -0.16 -10.41
CA ALA A 125 -6.90 -0.99 -11.30
C ALA A 125 -6.07 -2.06 -12.03
N ASP A 126 -4.79 -1.81 -12.28
CA ASP A 126 -3.89 -2.79 -12.91
C ASP A 126 -3.59 -4.00 -12.01
N TYR A 127 -3.83 -3.87 -10.71
CA TYR A 127 -3.58 -4.93 -9.71
C TYR A 127 -4.87 -5.61 -9.22
N ASP A 128 -5.84 -5.75 -10.11
CA ASP A 128 -6.96 -6.66 -9.94
C ASP A 128 -6.47 -8.12 -9.92
N LEU A 129 -6.93 -8.91 -8.95
CA LEU A 129 -6.76 -10.37 -8.99
C LEU A 129 -7.32 -10.92 -10.31
N PRO A 130 -6.65 -11.88 -10.97
CA PRO A 130 -7.23 -12.60 -12.10
C PRO A 130 -8.60 -13.16 -11.72
N ALA A 131 -9.61 -12.98 -12.57
CA ALA A 131 -11.00 -13.35 -12.28
C ALA A 131 -11.20 -14.85 -11.98
N GLU A 132 -10.22 -15.70 -12.30
CA GLU A 132 -10.20 -17.13 -12.00
C GLU A 132 -9.84 -17.40 -10.53
N GLU A 133 -8.87 -16.67 -9.97
CA GLU A 133 -8.50 -16.78 -8.55
C GLU A 133 -9.60 -16.20 -7.65
N GLN A 134 -10.23 -15.09 -8.04
CA GLN A 134 -11.38 -14.55 -7.31
C GLN A 134 -12.55 -15.53 -7.23
N ARG A 135 -12.72 -16.42 -8.23
CA ARG A 135 -13.79 -17.42 -8.26
C ARG A 135 -13.49 -18.65 -7.41
N ARG A 136 -12.22 -19.05 -7.31
CA ARG A 136 -11.79 -20.24 -6.56
C ARG A 136 -12.07 -20.16 -5.06
N TRP A 137 -12.12 -18.95 -4.50
CA TRP A 137 -12.27 -18.70 -3.06
C TRP A 137 -13.62 -18.07 -2.68
N ARG A 138 -14.55 -17.94 -3.63
CA ARG A 138 -15.94 -17.48 -3.40
C ARG A 138 -16.92 -18.65 -3.20
N VAL A 139 -16.43 -19.88 -3.05
CA VAL A 139 -17.23 -21.12 -2.87
C VAL A 139 -17.23 -21.53 -1.41
#